data_AF-A0A8T5TS46-F1
#
_entry.id   AF-A0A8T5TS46-F1
#
_cell.length_a   1.000
_cell.length_b   1.000
_cell.length_c   1.000
_cell.angle_alpha   90.00
_cell.angle_beta   90.00
_cell.angle_gamma   90.00
#
_symmetry.space_group_name_H-M   'P 1'
#
loop_
_entity.id
_entity.type
_entity.pdbx_description
1 polymer ?
#
loop_
_entity_poly.entity_id
_entity_poly.type
_entity_poly.pdbx_seq_one_letter_code
_entity_poly.pdbx_strand_id
1 'polypeptide(L)'
;MKNHRKNDIEIKSKLESEIYSVIKTILSLAQKYQSGILKDLFFQKSIKNATNNLLTINISLSKHNLILSEMLKSMNYADEYYQAIAIINKISPLEFPAEMYSKSVSSSFLEIPKITSEITSSFITLMDALKLNDFHDEDLIFSLFTDLKKQFDKFPGLELSKVKLRKLFQEYEHKHRRISTNKNYRDLIADELYALFNDFKRKLNLEL
;
A
#
# COMPACT_ATOMS: atom_id res chain seq x y z
N MET A 1 36.70 -7.58 4.00
CA MET A 1 35.49 -8.02 4.74
C MET A 1 35.07 -7.14 5.94
N LYS A 2 35.85 -6.13 6.39
CA LYS A 2 35.44 -5.25 7.52
C LYS A 2 34.50 -4.08 7.15
N ASN A 3 34.50 -3.62 5.89
CA ASN A 3 33.71 -2.45 5.47
C ASN A 3 32.21 -2.70 5.31
N HIS A 4 31.76 -3.88 4.84
CA HIS A 4 30.33 -4.16 4.67
C HIS A 4 29.57 -4.20 6.00
N ARG A 5 30.10 -4.92 7.00
CA ARG A 5 29.45 -4.99 8.33
C ARG A 5 29.34 -3.64 9.03
N LYS A 6 30.31 -2.73 8.82
CA LYS A 6 30.27 -1.39 9.41
C LYS A 6 29.15 -0.55 8.79
N ASN A 7 28.94 -0.67 7.48
CA ASN A 7 27.88 0.01 6.75
C ASN A 7 26.48 -0.47 7.16
N ASP A 8 26.30 -1.79 7.33
CA ASP A 8 25.01 -2.36 7.72
C ASP A 8 24.56 -1.93 9.13
N ILE A 9 25.51 -1.82 10.07
CA ILE A 9 25.25 -1.33 11.43
C ILE A 9 24.85 0.16 11.41
N GLU A 10 25.54 0.97 10.62
CA GLU A 10 25.26 2.41 10.50
C GLU A 10 23.90 2.67 9.86
N ILE A 11 23.56 1.92 8.80
CA ILE A 11 22.24 1.96 8.15
C ILE A 11 21.14 1.55 9.14
N LYS A 12 21.33 0.46 9.88
CA LYS A 12 20.36 0.01 10.89
C LYS A 12 20.13 1.06 11.96
N SER A 13 21.20 1.60 12.55
CA SER A 13 21.10 2.62 13.61
C SER A 13 20.43 3.91 13.12
N LYS A 14 20.68 4.31 11.87
CA LYS A 14 20.00 5.43 11.23
C LYS A 14 18.49 5.17 11.12
N LEU A 15 18.11 4.00 10.63
CA LEU A 15 16.69 3.63 10.49
C LEU A 15 15.98 3.52 11.85
N GLU A 16 16.64 2.99 12.88
CA GLU A 16 16.10 3.00 14.25
C GLU A 16 15.82 4.43 14.73
N SER A 17 16.76 5.35 14.50
CA SER A 17 16.63 6.76 14.88
C SER A 17 15.48 7.45 14.13
N GLU A 18 15.32 7.16 12.84
CA GLU A 18 14.23 7.68 12.01
C GLU A 18 12.87 7.15 12.46
N ILE A 19 12.75 5.83 12.70
CA ILE A 19 11.53 5.19 13.23
C ILE A 19 11.12 5.85 14.56
N TYR A 20 12.08 5.96 15.49
CA TYR A 20 11.86 6.59 16.79
C TYR A 20 11.34 8.03 16.66
N SER A 21 12.02 8.85 15.84
CA SER A 21 11.69 10.25 15.63
C SER A 21 10.27 10.42 15.10
N VAL A 22 9.88 9.62 14.11
CA VAL A 22 8.55 9.72 13.49
C VAL A 22 7.45 9.26 14.45
N ILE A 23 7.64 8.16 15.18
CA ILE A 23 6.68 7.70 16.19
C ILE A 23 6.46 8.78 17.26
N LYS A 24 7.53 9.31 17.84
CA LYS A 24 7.42 10.37 18.87
C LYS A 24 6.81 11.64 18.33
N THR A 25 7.07 11.98 17.07
CA THR A 25 6.43 13.12 16.40
C THR A 25 4.91 12.95 16.35
N ILE A 26 4.42 11.79 15.92
CA ILE A 26 2.97 11.51 15.83
C ILE A 26 2.32 11.60 17.21
N LEU A 27 2.91 10.95 18.21
CA LEU A 27 2.39 10.97 19.59
C LEU A 27 2.37 12.39 20.17
N SER A 28 3.45 13.15 19.98
CA SER A 28 3.53 14.54 20.46
C SER A 28 2.52 15.45 19.78
N LEU A 29 2.32 15.30 18.46
CA LEU A 29 1.31 16.06 17.72
C LEU A 29 -0.10 15.74 18.25
N ALA A 30 -0.41 14.47 18.48
CA ALA A 30 -1.71 14.07 19.00
C ALA A 30 -1.97 14.62 20.40
N GLN A 31 -0.97 14.58 21.28
CA GLN A 31 -1.07 15.17 22.61
C GLN A 31 -1.32 16.68 22.54
N LYS A 32 -0.56 17.41 21.70
CA LYS A 32 -0.72 18.86 21.52
C LYS A 32 -2.07 19.25 20.91
N TYR A 33 -2.61 18.39 20.04
CA TYR A 33 -3.94 18.58 19.48
C TYR A 33 -5.03 18.35 20.55
N GLN A 34 -4.94 17.27 21.32
CA GLN A 34 -5.88 16.97 22.41
C GLN A 34 -5.87 18.05 23.51
N SER A 35 -4.72 18.68 23.76
CA SER A 35 -4.60 19.78 24.71
C SER A 35 -5.01 21.14 24.13
N GLY A 36 -5.54 21.21 22.90
CA GLY A 36 -6.00 22.45 22.26
C GLY A 36 -4.89 23.42 21.83
N ILE A 37 -3.62 23.01 21.90
CA ILE A 37 -2.47 23.87 21.53
C ILE A 37 -2.37 24.01 20.01
N LEU A 38 -2.81 22.98 19.28
CA LEU A 38 -2.53 22.80 17.86
C LEU A 38 -3.83 22.82 17.05
N LYS A 39 -3.88 23.65 16.00
CA LYS A 39 -5.07 23.79 15.15
C LYS A 39 -5.28 22.56 14.28
N ASP A 40 -6.54 22.21 14.04
CA ASP A 40 -6.94 21.02 13.29
C ASP A 40 -6.28 20.88 11.91
N LEU A 41 -6.33 21.93 11.08
CA LEU A 41 -5.71 21.89 9.75
C LEU A 41 -4.18 21.64 9.81
N PHE A 42 -3.51 22.19 10.82
CA PHE A 42 -2.08 21.98 11.01
C PHE A 42 -1.82 20.55 11.48
N PHE A 43 -2.63 20.05 12.42
CA PHE A 43 -2.56 18.68 12.92
C PHE A 43 -2.65 17.65 11.79
N GLN A 44 -3.69 17.76 10.97
CA GLN A 44 -3.93 16.87 9.84
C GLN A 44 -2.75 16.86 8.85
N LYS A 45 -2.25 18.05 8.48
CA LYS A 45 -1.09 18.18 7.58
C LYS A 45 0.17 17.57 8.19
N SER A 46 0.43 17.80 9.48
CA SER A 46 1.60 17.26 10.16
C SER A 46 1.54 15.74 10.29
N ILE A 47 0.37 15.18 10.59
CA ILE A 47 0.19 13.72 10.62
C ILE A 47 0.36 13.11 9.24
N LYS A 48 -0.21 13.72 8.18
CA LYS A 48 0.01 13.27 6.80
C LYS A 48 1.50 13.23 6.43
N ASN A 49 2.26 14.26 6.78
CA ASN A 49 3.71 14.28 6.55
C ASN A 49 4.44 13.18 7.35
N ALA A 50 4.06 12.97 8.61
CA ALA A 50 4.64 11.90 9.42
C ALA A 50 4.33 10.50 8.85
N THR A 51 3.12 10.29 8.32
CA THR A 51 2.75 9.05 7.61
C THR A 51 3.62 8.83 6.38
N ASN A 52 3.86 9.87 5.57
CA ASN A 52 4.76 9.78 4.43
C ASN A 52 6.19 9.41 4.84
N ASN A 53 6.68 9.95 5.96
CA ASN A 53 7.99 9.60 6.50
C ASN A 53 8.04 8.13 6.94
N LEU A 54 6.99 7.60 7.58
CA LEU A 54 6.90 6.16 7.90
C LEU A 54 6.95 5.29 6.64
N LEU A 55 6.29 5.70 5.55
CA LEU A 55 6.33 4.98 4.27
C LEU A 55 7.75 4.95 3.69
N THR A 56 8.43 6.10 3.66
CA THR A 56 9.83 6.20 3.20
C THR A 56 10.76 5.31 4.01
N ILE A 57 10.61 5.29 5.34
CA ILE A 57 11.36 4.40 6.23
C ILE A 57 11.11 2.94 5.87
N ASN A 58 9.84 2.56 5.64
CA ASN A 58 9.49 1.17 5.33
C ASN A 58 10.07 0.71 3.98
N ILE A 59 10.13 1.60 2.99
CA ILE A 59 10.82 1.35 1.71
C ILE A 59 12.32 1.14 1.95
N SER A 60 12.95 1.98 2.78
CA SER A 60 14.37 1.85 3.12
C SER A 60 14.67 0.55 3.86
N LEU A 61 13.81 0.13 4.79
CA LEU A 61 13.92 -1.17 5.47
C LEU A 61 13.92 -2.33 4.47
N SER A 62 12.98 -2.30 3.52
CA SER A 62 12.89 -3.31 2.45
C SER A 62 14.16 -3.36 1.60
N LYS A 63 14.71 -2.20 1.19
CA LYS A 63 15.97 -2.11 0.43
C LYS A 63 17.16 -2.77 1.14
N HIS A 64 17.14 -2.81 2.48
CA HIS A 64 18.20 -3.38 3.30
C HIS A 64 17.84 -4.75 3.89
N ASN A 65 16.75 -5.39 3.44
CA ASN A 65 16.25 -6.67 3.95
C ASN A 65 16.01 -6.65 5.48
N LEU A 66 15.62 -5.49 6.02
CA LEU A 66 15.28 -5.32 7.42
C LEU A 66 13.77 -5.42 7.63
N ILE A 67 13.36 -6.07 8.71
CA ILE A 67 11.95 -6.25 9.05
C ILE A 67 11.56 -5.24 10.14
N LEU A 68 10.58 -4.38 9.85
CA LEU A 68 10.12 -3.34 10.78
C LEU A 68 9.69 -3.93 12.14
N SER A 69 8.96 -5.06 12.14
CA SER A 69 8.48 -5.68 13.37
C SER A 69 9.61 -6.21 14.26
N GLU A 70 10.72 -6.67 13.67
CA GLU A 70 11.91 -7.08 14.41
C GLU A 70 12.63 -5.88 15.01
N MET A 71 12.74 -4.78 14.25
CA MET A 71 13.36 -3.54 14.74
C MET A 71 12.55 -2.89 15.86
N LEU A 72 11.23 -2.82 15.72
CA LEU A 72 10.36 -2.30 16.77
C LEU A 72 10.46 -3.12 18.06
N LYS A 73 10.59 -4.45 17.95
CA LYS A 73 10.84 -5.33 19.10
C LYS A 73 12.21 -5.06 19.73
N SER A 74 13.28 -4.96 18.92
CA SER A 74 14.62 -4.72 19.45
C SER A 74 14.77 -3.35 20.11
N MET A 75 14.01 -2.35 19.66
CA MET A 75 13.99 -1.02 20.27
C MET A 75 13.02 -0.91 21.46
N ASN A 76 12.13 -1.88 21.67
CA ASN A 76 11.01 -1.82 22.61
C ASN A 76 10.02 -0.67 22.33
N TYR A 77 9.66 -0.45 21.06
CA TYR A 77 8.76 0.61 20.59
C TYR A 77 7.49 0.12 19.90
N ALA A 78 7.19 -1.19 19.99
CA ALA A 78 6.04 -1.77 19.33
C ALA A 78 4.72 -1.12 19.77
N ASP A 79 4.55 -0.87 21.07
CA ASP A 79 3.32 -0.30 21.62
C ASP A 79 3.12 1.16 21.18
N GLU A 80 4.17 1.99 21.27
CA GLU A 80 4.12 3.36 20.78
C GLU A 80 3.89 3.45 19.28
N TYR A 81 4.45 2.52 18.53
CA TYR A 81 4.19 2.40 17.10
C TYR A 81 2.71 2.11 16.84
N TYR A 82 2.10 1.14 17.55
CA TYR A 82 0.68 0.84 17.40
C TYR A 82 -0.21 2.04 17.79
N GLN A 83 0.16 2.79 18.82
CA GLN A 83 -0.52 4.04 19.19
C GLN A 83 -0.42 5.09 18.08
N ALA A 84 0.76 5.25 17.48
CA ALA A 84 0.96 6.18 16.36
C ALA A 84 0.10 5.79 15.14
N ILE A 85 0.00 4.50 14.82
CA ILE A 85 -0.89 4.00 13.76
C ILE A 85 -2.36 4.27 14.08
N ALA A 86 -2.80 4.07 15.34
CA ALA A 86 -4.16 4.37 15.74
C ALA A 86 -4.52 5.86 15.55
N ILE A 87 -3.57 6.77 15.81
CA ILE A 87 -3.72 8.21 15.56
C ILE A 87 -3.85 8.49 14.06
N ILE A 88 -2.96 7.93 13.24
CA ILE A 88 -3.02 8.09 11.78
C ILE A 88 -4.38 7.63 11.24
N ASN A 89 -4.88 6.50 11.71
CA ASN A 89 -6.16 5.94 11.27
C ASN A 89 -7.35 6.81 11.70
N LYS A 90 -7.30 7.45 12.87
CA LYS A 90 -8.33 8.40 13.32
C LYS A 90 -8.41 9.68 12.48
N ILE A 91 -7.30 10.07 11.87
CA ILE A 91 -7.16 11.32 11.10
C ILE A 91 -7.22 11.07 9.60
N SER A 92 -7.20 9.80 9.19
CA SER A 92 -7.48 9.35 7.82
C SER A 92 -8.93 8.85 7.62
N PRO A 93 -10.00 9.53 8.08
CA PRO A 93 -11.26 9.40 7.38
C PRO A 93 -11.08 10.19 6.07
N LEU A 94 -10.83 9.49 4.97
CA LEU A 94 -11.48 9.90 3.72
C LEU A 94 -12.93 10.20 4.10
N GLU A 95 -13.44 11.39 3.77
CA GLU A 95 -14.80 11.85 4.05
C GLU A 95 -15.86 10.80 3.65
N PHE A 96 -16.17 9.82 4.49
CA PHE A 96 -17.22 8.83 4.26
C PHE A 96 -17.83 8.34 5.58
N PRO A 97 -19.14 8.03 5.60
CA PRO A 97 -19.96 7.98 6.81
C PRO A 97 -19.51 6.89 7.78
N ALA A 98 -19.57 7.21 9.08
CA ALA A 98 -19.06 6.43 10.20
C ALA A 98 -19.71 5.04 10.42
N GLU A 99 -20.64 4.61 9.57
CA GLU A 99 -21.45 3.40 9.79
C GLU A 99 -20.85 2.11 9.20
N MET A 100 -19.75 2.17 8.43
CA MET A 100 -19.18 0.98 7.78
C MET A 100 -17.98 0.32 8.49
N TYR A 101 -17.43 0.92 9.56
CA TYR A 101 -16.12 0.54 10.11
C TYR A 101 -16.14 -0.40 11.33
N SER A 102 -17.28 -0.96 11.75
CA SER A 102 -17.31 -1.89 12.88
C SER A 102 -16.69 -3.28 12.58
N LYS A 103 -16.25 -3.56 11.35
CA LYS A 103 -15.71 -4.88 10.97
C LYS A 103 -14.35 -4.91 10.26
N SER A 104 -13.71 -3.79 9.90
CA SER A 104 -12.47 -3.82 9.10
C SER A 104 -11.21 -3.28 9.78
N VAL A 105 -11.24 -3.02 11.09
CA VAL A 105 -10.12 -2.39 11.84
C VAL A 105 -8.92 -3.34 12.03
N SER A 106 -8.96 -4.57 11.50
CA SER A 106 -7.86 -5.53 11.66
C SER A 106 -6.71 -5.39 10.65
N SER A 107 -6.87 -4.67 9.52
CA SER A 107 -5.77 -4.51 8.56
C SER A 107 -4.80 -3.41 9.00
N SER A 108 -3.95 -3.78 9.97
CA SER A 108 -2.88 -2.93 10.50
C SER A 108 -1.91 -2.50 9.39
N PHE A 109 -1.31 -1.32 9.51
CA PHE A 109 -0.30 -0.73 8.61
C PHE A 109 0.86 -1.68 8.21
N LEU A 110 1.11 -2.73 9.00
CA LEU A 110 2.03 -3.84 8.70
C LEU A 110 1.62 -4.68 7.48
N GLU A 111 0.35 -4.64 7.08
CA GLU A 111 -0.14 -5.29 5.87
C GLU A 111 0.06 -4.42 4.63
N ILE A 112 0.32 -3.11 4.72
CA ILE A 112 0.45 -2.26 3.53
C ILE A 112 1.56 -2.73 2.58
N PRO A 113 2.79 -3.05 3.03
CA PRO A 113 3.82 -3.60 2.13
C PRO A 113 3.45 -4.97 1.57
N LYS A 114 2.82 -5.81 2.39
CA LYS A 114 2.37 -7.14 1.99
C LYS A 114 1.26 -7.05 0.92
N ILE A 115 0.21 -6.29 1.18
CA ILE A 115 -0.88 -6.00 0.25
C ILE A 115 -0.31 -5.30 -1.00
N THR A 116 0.65 -4.40 -0.87
CA THR A 116 1.33 -3.78 -2.03
C THR A 116 2.05 -4.82 -2.90
N SER A 117 2.79 -5.73 -2.28
CA SER A 117 3.48 -6.83 -2.96
C SER A 117 2.49 -7.78 -3.62
N GLU A 118 1.41 -8.15 -2.92
CA GLU A 118 0.33 -9.00 -3.43
C GLU A 118 -0.39 -8.34 -4.61
N ILE A 119 -0.70 -7.05 -4.54
CA ILE A 119 -1.30 -6.27 -5.63
C ILE A 119 -0.34 -6.21 -6.82
N THR A 120 0.94 -5.93 -6.57
CA THR A 120 1.96 -5.83 -7.62
C THR A 120 2.12 -7.16 -8.35
N SER A 121 2.22 -8.27 -7.60
CA SER A 121 2.27 -9.61 -8.17
C SER A 121 1.01 -9.91 -8.96
N SER A 122 -0.18 -9.59 -8.42
CA SER A 122 -1.46 -9.85 -9.09
C SER A 122 -1.59 -9.11 -10.41
N PHE A 123 -1.14 -7.84 -10.47
CA PHE A 123 -1.09 -7.09 -11.72
C PHE A 123 -0.18 -7.74 -12.75
N ILE A 124 1.06 -8.07 -12.35
CA ILE A 124 2.05 -8.68 -13.25
C ILE A 124 1.52 -10.01 -13.79
N THR A 125 1.07 -10.90 -12.89
CA THR A 125 0.54 -12.22 -13.28
C THR A 125 -0.65 -12.11 -14.22
N LEU A 126 -1.58 -11.18 -13.97
CA LEU A 126 -2.73 -10.98 -14.84
C LEU A 126 -2.34 -10.41 -16.21
N MET A 127 -1.43 -9.43 -16.26
CA MET A 127 -0.93 -8.86 -17.51
C MET A 127 -0.17 -9.90 -18.33
N ASP A 128 0.66 -10.72 -17.68
CA ASP A 128 1.40 -11.80 -18.33
C ASP A 128 0.45 -12.86 -18.90
N ALA A 129 -0.56 -13.28 -18.12
CA ALA A 129 -1.57 -14.23 -18.56
C ALA A 129 -2.35 -13.72 -19.79
N LEU A 130 -2.66 -12.43 -19.85
CA LEU A 130 -3.33 -11.82 -21.01
C LEU A 130 -2.42 -11.76 -22.25
N LYS A 131 -1.10 -11.55 -22.07
CA LYS A 131 -0.12 -11.42 -23.16
C LYS A 131 0.38 -12.76 -23.71
N LEU A 132 0.13 -13.87 -23.01
CA LEU A 132 0.45 -15.20 -23.51
C LEU A 132 -0.45 -15.53 -24.71
N ASN A 133 0.17 -15.68 -25.89
CA ASN A 133 -0.54 -15.84 -27.16
C ASN A 133 -1.43 -17.09 -27.23
N ASP A 134 -1.06 -18.16 -26.51
CA ASP A 134 -1.73 -19.47 -26.52
C ASP A 134 -2.50 -19.76 -25.22
N PHE A 135 -2.75 -18.73 -24.41
CA PHE A 135 -3.45 -18.88 -23.14
C PHE A 135 -4.97 -18.68 -23.32
N HIS A 136 -5.73 -19.76 -23.22
CA HIS A 136 -7.19 -19.78 -23.43
C HIS A 136 -8.00 -20.10 -22.17
N ASP A 137 -7.34 -20.17 -21.01
CA ASP A 137 -8.01 -20.48 -19.75
C ASP A 137 -8.71 -19.21 -19.21
N GLU A 138 -9.94 -19.01 -19.69
CA GLU A 138 -10.80 -17.89 -19.31
C GLU A 138 -11.10 -17.89 -17.81
N ASP A 139 -11.24 -19.07 -17.21
CA ASP A 139 -11.48 -19.23 -15.78
C ASP A 139 -10.28 -18.75 -14.95
N LEU A 140 -9.05 -19.04 -15.38
CA LEU A 140 -7.86 -18.52 -14.71
C LEU A 140 -7.76 -17.00 -14.83
N ILE A 141 -8.00 -16.41 -16.01
CA ILE A 141 -7.94 -14.95 -16.15
C ILE A 141 -9.01 -14.29 -15.26
N PHE A 142 -10.21 -14.86 -15.22
CA PHE A 142 -11.29 -14.39 -14.36
C PHE A 142 -10.92 -14.50 -12.87
N SER A 143 -10.28 -15.59 -12.44
CA SER A 143 -9.83 -15.75 -11.06
C SER A 143 -8.73 -14.74 -10.70
N LEU A 144 -7.76 -14.52 -11.60
CA LEU A 144 -6.68 -13.54 -11.42
C LEU A 144 -7.23 -12.11 -11.30
N PHE A 145 -8.22 -11.74 -12.12
CA PHE A 145 -8.93 -10.47 -12.00
C PHE A 145 -9.67 -10.34 -10.67
N THR A 146 -10.36 -11.40 -10.25
CA THR A 146 -11.11 -11.44 -9.00
C THR A 146 -10.19 -11.26 -7.80
N ASP A 147 -9.03 -11.90 -7.82
CA ASP A 147 -8.04 -11.80 -6.76
C ASP A 147 -7.36 -10.42 -6.74
N LEU A 148 -6.99 -9.88 -7.91
CA LEU A 148 -6.50 -8.50 -8.01
C LEU A 148 -7.52 -7.52 -7.41
N LYS A 149 -8.81 -7.66 -7.76
CA LYS A 149 -9.88 -6.82 -7.21
C LYS A 149 -10.00 -6.94 -5.70
N LYS A 150 -9.99 -8.16 -5.15
CA LYS A 150 -10.04 -8.39 -3.69
C LYS A 150 -8.88 -7.70 -2.98
N GLN A 151 -7.67 -7.77 -3.53
CA GLN A 151 -6.50 -7.11 -2.94
C GLN A 151 -6.58 -5.58 -3.08
N PHE A 152 -7.07 -5.09 -4.21
CA PHE A 152 -7.30 -3.66 -4.43
C PHE A 152 -8.33 -3.08 -3.46
N ASP A 153 -9.42 -3.81 -3.18
CA ASP A 153 -10.48 -3.40 -2.25
C ASP A 153 -9.94 -3.22 -0.82
N LYS A 154 -8.95 -4.03 -0.41
CA LYS A 154 -8.26 -3.92 0.89
C LYS A 154 -7.31 -2.72 0.99
N PHE A 155 -6.87 -2.14 -0.12
CA PHE A 155 -5.89 -1.07 -0.12
C PHE A 155 -6.57 0.30 0.06
N PRO A 156 -6.21 1.09 1.10
CA PRO A 156 -6.81 2.39 1.34
C PRO A 156 -6.31 3.47 0.36
N GLY A 157 -7.16 4.45 0.01
CA GLY A 157 -6.75 5.60 -0.81
C GLY A 157 -6.74 5.37 -2.33
N LEU A 158 -7.32 4.26 -2.80
CA LEU A 158 -7.40 3.91 -4.23
C LEU A 158 -8.78 4.10 -4.85
N GLU A 159 -9.70 4.85 -4.24
CA GLU A 159 -11.12 4.86 -4.66
C GLU A 159 -11.35 5.07 -6.17
N LEU A 160 -10.69 6.04 -6.79
CA LEU A 160 -10.76 6.23 -8.26
C LEU A 160 -10.17 5.05 -9.05
N SER A 161 -9.08 4.46 -8.57
CA SER A 161 -8.42 3.32 -9.19
C SER A 161 -9.27 2.04 -9.03
N LYS A 162 -9.96 1.87 -7.91
CA LYS A 162 -10.94 0.79 -7.67
C LYS A 162 -12.12 0.88 -8.64
N VAL A 163 -12.62 2.08 -8.92
CA VAL A 163 -13.68 2.30 -9.92
C VAL A 163 -13.19 1.94 -11.32
N LYS A 164 -11.97 2.35 -11.71
CA LYS A 164 -11.37 1.97 -13.01
C LYS A 164 -11.22 0.45 -13.13
N LEU A 165 -10.65 -0.21 -12.12
CA LEU A 165 -10.49 -1.67 -12.11
C LEU A 165 -11.82 -2.40 -12.23
N ARG A 166 -12.86 -1.91 -11.53
CA ARG A 166 -14.20 -2.51 -11.58
C ARG A 166 -14.82 -2.40 -12.97
N LYS A 167 -14.67 -1.25 -13.64
CA LYS A 167 -15.13 -1.08 -15.03
C LYS A 167 -14.42 -2.04 -15.97
N LEU A 168 -13.10 -2.14 -15.84
CA LEU A 168 -12.30 -3.06 -16.66
C LEU A 168 -12.73 -4.52 -16.46
N PHE A 169 -12.99 -4.92 -15.21
CA PHE A 169 -13.51 -6.24 -14.88
C PHE A 169 -14.90 -6.50 -15.47
N GLN A 170 -15.81 -5.52 -15.40
CA GLN A 170 -17.15 -5.63 -16.00
C GLN A 170 -17.09 -5.73 -17.53
N GLU A 171 -16.19 -4.97 -18.16
CA GLU A 171 -15.96 -5.05 -19.60
C GLU A 171 -15.41 -6.41 -20.01
N TYR A 172 -14.49 -6.96 -19.21
CA TYR A 172 -14.00 -8.33 -19.36
C TYR A 172 -15.15 -9.36 -19.25
N GLU A 173 -15.96 -9.27 -18.19
CA GLU A 173 -17.07 -10.19 -17.92
C GLU A 173 -18.12 -10.17 -19.04
N HIS A 174 -18.49 -8.99 -19.56
CA HIS A 174 -19.46 -8.86 -20.65
C HIS A 174 -18.94 -9.30 -22.02
N LYS A 175 -17.62 -9.35 -22.22
CA LYS A 175 -16.97 -9.68 -23.51
C LYS A 175 -16.11 -10.94 -23.46
N HIS A 176 -16.22 -11.74 -22.40
CA HIS A 176 -15.51 -13.00 -22.14
C HIS A 176 -15.17 -13.82 -23.41
N ARG A 177 -16.17 -14.18 -24.24
CA ARG A 177 -15.97 -14.98 -25.46
C ARG A 177 -15.10 -14.32 -26.54
N ARG A 178 -14.97 -13.00 -26.56
CA ARG A 178 -14.10 -12.26 -27.50
C ARG A 178 -12.65 -12.20 -27.00
N ILE A 179 -12.39 -12.45 -25.72
CA ILE A 179 -11.08 -12.26 -25.09
C ILE A 179 -10.18 -13.48 -25.28
N SER A 180 -10.71 -14.70 -25.12
CA SER A 180 -9.95 -15.94 -25.35
C SER A 180 -9.40 -16.07 -26.76
N THR A 181 -10.03 -15.44 -27.75
CA THR A 181 -9.72 -15.61 -29.17
C THR A 181 -9.11 -14.38 -29.84
N ASN A 182 -9.23 -13.18 -29.27
CA ASN A 182 -8.73 -11.94 -29.87
C ASN A 182 -7.52 -11.37 -29.11
N LYS A 183 -6.33 -11.65 -29.64
CA LYS A 183 -5.06 -11.12 -29.12
C LYS A 183 -5.06 -9.60 -28.96
N ASN A 184 -5.51 -8.85 -29.97
CA ASN A 184 -5.51 -7.39 -29.91
C ASN A 184 -6.37 -6.86 -28.76
N TYR A 185 -7.46 -7.55 -28.45
CA TYR A 185 -8.31 -7.18 -27.32
C TYR A 185 -7.67 -7.53 -25.98
N ARG A 186 -6.96 -8.67 -25.87
CA ARG A 186 -6.16 -8.98 -24.67
C ARG A 186 -5.05 -7.97 -24.42
N ASP A 187 -4.36 -7.55 -25.47
CA ASP A 187 -3.30 -6.54 -25.40
C ASP A 187 -3.86 -5.19 -24.91
N LEU A 188 -5.03 -4.77 -25.41
CA LEU A 188 -5.71 -3.56 -24.92
C LEU A 188 -6.03 -3.61 -23.42
N ILE A 189 -6.60 -4.73 -22.94
CA ILE A 189 -6.88 -4.90 -21.50
C ILE A 189 -5.59 -4.88 -20.68
N ALA A 190 -4.52 -5.51 -21.18
CA ALA A 190 -3.22 -5.51 -20.51
C ALA A 190 -2.61 -4.10 -20.44
N ASP A 191 -2.76 -3.28 -21.48
CA ASP A 191 -2.29 -1.89 -21.49
C ASP A 191 -3.10 -1.01 -20.53
N GLU A 192 -4.41 -1.22 -20.42
CA GLU A 192 -5.25 -0.53 -19.43
C GLU A 192 -4.90 -0.94 -17.99
N LEU A 193 -4.63 -2.23 -17.74
CA LEU A 193 -4.10 -2.71 -16.46
C LEU A 193 -2.75 -2.07 -16.15
N TYR A 194 -1.88 -1.93 -17.15
CA TYR A 194 -0.57 -1.29 -16.98
C TYR A 194 -0.70 0.19 -16.61
N ALA A 195 -1.61 0.93 -17.25
CA ALA A 195 -1.90 2.32 -16.89
C ALA A 195 -2.42 2.42 -15.45
N LEU A 196 -3.31 1.52 -15.04
CA LEU A 196 -3.82 1.47 -13.67
C LEU A 196 -2.72 1.11 -12.66
N PHE A 197 -1.82 0.20 -13.02
CA PHE A 197 -0.68 -0.18 -12.20
C PHE A 197 0.32 0.99 -12.04
N ASN A 198 0.53 1.79 -13.08
CA ASN A 198 1.34 3.01 -12.97
C ASN A 198 0.69 4.05 -12.06
N ASP A 199 -0.62 4.25 -12.14
CA ASP A 199 -1.37 5.11 -11.20
C ASP A 199 -1.22 4.61 -9.75
N PHE A 200 -1.28 3.29 -9.53
CA PHE A 200 -1.03 2.67 -8.23
C PHE A 200 0.39 2.93 -7.72
N LYS A 201 1.42 2.71 -8.56
CA LYS A 201 2.83 2.99 -8.22
C LYS A 201 3.06 4.46 -7.89
N ARG A 202 2.50 5.40 -8.67
CA ARG A 202 2.60 6.84 -8.41
C ARG A 202 1.99 7.22 -7.06
N LYS A 203 0.82 6.66 -6.72
CA LYS A 203 0.18 6.89 -5.42
C LYS A 203 0.98 6.35 -4.23
N LEU A 204 1.80 5.33 -4.47
CA LEU A 204 2.75 4.81 -3.48
C LEU A 204 4.04 5.62 -3.38
N ASN A 205 4.21 6.69 -4.17
CA ASN A 205 5.48 7.41 -4.30
C ASN A 205 6.64 6.51 -4.75
N LEU A 206 6.35 5.50 -5.59
CA LEU A 206 7.35 4.69 -6.29
C LEU A 206 7.81 5.35 -7.60
N GLU A 207 8.01 6.67 -7.60
CA GLU A 207 8.75 7.31 -8.69
C GLU A 207 10.24 6.99 -8.50
N LEU A 208 10.79 6.24 -9.46
CA LEU A 208 12.22 6.01 -9.67
C LEU A 208 12.92 7.32 -10.02
#